data_AF-A0A838V7K9-F1
#
_entry.id   AF-A0A838V7K9-F1
#
_cell.length_a   1.000
_cell.length_b   1.000
_cell.length_c   1.000
_cell.angle_alpha   90.00
_cell.angle_beta   90.00
_cell.angle_gamma   90.00
#
_symmetry.space_group_name_H-M   'P 1'
#
loop_
_entity.id
_entity.type
_entity.pdbx_description
1 polymer ?
#
loop_
_entity_poly.entity_id
_entity_poly.type
_entity_poly.pdbx_seq_one_letter_code
_entity_poly.pdbx_strand_id
1 'polypeptide(L)'
;FSRRVGGGFGIALGFAHRAIRSLCGAETTAPISGQRALRVEALRATLPFARGFGMEIGITVDAVRAGYRLREYELDLEHRATGRSLAGFLHRGRQLSDFARVYLSRMGRGGRRR
;
A
#
# COMPACT_ATOMS: atom_id res chain seq x y z
N PHE A 1 3.71 -3.12 -13.90
CA PHE A 1 4.03 -2.02 -14.84
C PHE A 1 5.33 -2.40 -15.51
N SER A 2 5.26 -2.65 -16.81
CA SER A 2 6.38 -3.11 -17.66
C SER A 2 7.51 -2.08 -17.77
N ARG A 3 7.23 -0.80 -17.52
CA ARG A 3 8.21 0.29 -17.52
C ARG A 3 8.13 1.14 -16.27
N ARG A 4 9.19 1.12 -15.45
CA ARG A 4 9.34 2.02 -14.28
C ARG A 4 9.97 3.33 -14.72
N VAL A 5 9.15 4.33 -15.10
CA VAL A 5 9.67 5.68 -15.33
C VAL A 5 9.91 6.35 -13.99
N GLY A 6 11.19 6.49 -13.62
CA GLY A 6 11.62 7.00 -12.32
C GLY A 6 11.29 8.49 -12.10
N GLY A 7 11.00 8.84 -10.84
CA GLY A 7 10.72 10.23 -10.44
C GLY A 7 10.32 10.41 -8.97
N GLY A 8 11.18 10.03 -8.02
CA GLY A 8 11.10 10.50 -6.62
C GLY A 8 10.38 9.62 -5.59
N PHE A 9 9.82 8.47 -5.96
CA PHE A 9 9.04 7.61 -5.06
C PHE A 9 9.85 6.63 -4.18
N GLY A 10 11.18 6.56 -4.32
CA GLY A 10 11.99 5.50 -3.70
C GLY A 10 11.82 5.33 -2.19
N ILE A 11 11.78 6.44 -1.43
CA ILE A 11 11.65 6.39 0.03
C ILE A 11 10.24 5.95 0.44
N ALA A 12 9.21 6.54 -0.17
CA ALA A 12 7.81 6.22 0.11
C ALA A 12 7.48 4.77 -0.28
N LEU A 13 7.90 4.36 -1.47
CA LEU A 13 7.75 2.99 -1.96
C LEU A 13 8.50 1.99 -1.06
N GLY A 14 9.76 2.29 -0.72
CA GLY A 14 10.56 1.46 0.18
C GLY A 14 9.96 1.35 1.58
N PHE A 15 9.36 2.42 2.11
CA PHE A 15 8.61 2.38 3.35
C PHE A 15 7.40 1.45 3.24
N ALA A 16 6.62 1.56 2.17
CA ALA A 16 5.43 0.73 1.97
C ALA A 16 5.78 -0.76 1.92
N HIS A 17 6.83 -1.15 1.19
CA HIS A 17 7.32 -2.54 1.19
C HIS A 17 7.70 -3.02 2.60
N ARG A 18 8.49 -2.23 3.33
CA ARG A 18 8.93 -2.60 4.69
C ARG A 18 7.73 -2.71 5.65
N ALA A 19 6.79 -1.79 5.57
CA ALA A 19 5.59 -1.79 6.41
C ALA A 19 4.72 -3.04 6.16
N ILE A 20 4.45 -3.38 4.90
CA ILE A 20 3.64 -4.57 4.58
C ILE A 20 4.36 -5.83 5.06
N ARG A 21 5.66 -5.96 4.75
CA ARG A 21 6.46 -7.12 5.17
C ARG A 21 6.52 -7.27 6.69
N SER A 22 6.74 -6.18 7.44
CA SER A 22 6.82 -6.29 8.91
C SER A 22 5.47 -6.51 9.58
N LEU A 23 4.37 -5.99 9.02
CA LEU A 23 3.04 -6.11 9.61
C LEU A 23 2.37 -7.46 9.33
N CYS A 24 2.60 -8.06 8.16
CA CYS A 24 1.88 -9.28 7.75
C CYS A 24 2.74 -10.30 6.99
N GLY A 25 4.04 -10.06 6.80
CA GLY A 25 4.95 -10.99 6.14
C GLY A 25 4.83 -11.04 4.62
N ALA A 26 3.89 -10.30 4.00
CA ALA A 26 3.71 -10.32 2.55
C ALA A 26 4.80 -9.54 1.81
N GLU A 27 5.24 -10.09 0.67
CA GLU A 27 6.08 -9.39 -0.30
C GLU A 27 5.22 -8.89 -1.46
N THR A 28 5.53 -7.70 -1.96
CA THR A 28 4.77 -7.00 -3.00
C THR A 28 5.71 -6.35 -3.98
N THR A 29 5.26 -6.22 -5.21
CA THR A 29 5.97 -5.57 -6.32
C THR A 29 5.48 -4.12 -6.49
N ALA A 30 4.18 -3.88 -6.29
CA ALA A 30 3.54 -2.58 -6.44
C ALA A 30 2.64 -2.25 -5.21
N PRO A 31 3.23 -2.08 -4.01
CA PRO A 31 2.51 -1.98 -2.72
C PRO A 31 1.54 -0.81 -2.60
N ILE A 32 1.71 0.21 -3.44
CA ILE A 32 0.93 1.45 -3.43
C ILE A 32 0.14 1.64 -4.74
N SER A 33 -0.02 0.59 -5.53
CA SER A 33 -0.86 0.64 -6.73
C SER A 33 -2.32 0.79 -6.33
N GLY A 34 -2.97 1.86 -6.76
CA GLY A 34 -4.41 2.06 -6.55
C GLY A 34 -5.28 1.07 -7.33
N GLN A 35 -4.73 0.43 -8.37
CA GLN A 35 -5.43 -0.60 -9.15
C GLN A 35 -5.45 -1.91 -8.36
N ARG A 36 -6.63 -2.28 -7.85
CA ARG A 36 -6.83 -3.50 -7.08
C ARG A 36 -8.27 -3.99 -7.22
N ALA A 37 -8.43 -5.29 -7.12
CA ALA A 37 -9.74 -5.95 -7.06
C ALA A 37 -9.80 -6.81 -5.81
N LEU A 38 -10.94 -6.79 -5.13
CA LEU A 38 -11.21 -7.59 -3.95
C LEU A 38 -12.49 -8.39 -4.16
N ARG A 39 -12.51 -9.62 -3.65
CA ARG A 39 -13.77 -10.31 -3.39
C ARG A 39 -14.56 -9.55 -2.33
N VAL A 40 -15.89 -9.65 -2.35
CA VAL A 40 -16.77 -8.91 -1.42
C VAL A 40 -16.44 -9.24 0.04
N GLU A 41 -16.09 -10.47 0.34
CA GLU A 41 -15.72 -10.93 1.69
C GLU A 41 -14.39 -10.32 2.14
N ALA A 42 -13.41 -10.23 1.23
CA ALA A 42 -12.14 -9.57 1.48
C ALA A 42 -12.31 -8.06 1.67
N LEU A 43 -13.16 -7.43 0.85
CA LEU A 43 -13.53 -6.03 1.02
C LEU A 43 -14.07 -5.79 2.44
N ARG A 44 -15.06 -6.58 2.87
CA ARG A 44 -15.64 -6.47 4.23
C ARG A 44 -14.60 -6.63 5.33
N ALA A 45 -13.66 -7.56 5.18
CA ALA A 45 -12.58 -7.78 6.16
C ALA A 45 -11.57 -6.63 6.24
N THR A 46 -11.49 -5.79 5.21
CA THR A 46 -10.57 -4.63 5.14
C THR A 46 -11.23 -3.30 5.52
N LEU A 47 -12.53 -3.31 5.83
CA LEU A 47 -13.26 -2.13 6.28
C LEU A 47 -13.12 -1.95 7.81
N PRO A 48 -13.10 -0.70 8.30
CA PRO A 48 -13.04 0.54 7.53
C PRO A 48 -11.64 0.77 6.94
N PHE A 49 -11.58 1.35 5.74
CA PHE A 49 -10.31 1.65 5.09
C PHE A 49 -9.46 2.66 5.88
N ALA A 50 -8.15 2.47 5.84
CA ALA A 50 -7.21 3.49 6.29
C ALA A 50 -7.35 4.74 5.39
N ARG A 51 -7.15 5.93 5.97
CA ARG A 51 -7.28 7.20 5.26
C ARG A 51 -6.05 7.53 4.43
N GLY A 52 -6.26 8.34 3.39
CA GLY A 52 -5.19 8.90 2.57
C GLY A 52 -4.39 7.80 1.89
N PHE A 53 -3.09 8.01 1.73
CA PHE A 53 -2.20 7.05 1.06
C PHE A 53 -1.98 5.76 1.86
N GLY A 54 -2.37 5.73 3.13
CA GLY A 54 -2.29 4.52 3.94
C GLY A 54 -3.31 3.44 3.54
N MET A 55 -4.31 3.77 2.72
CA MET A 55 -5.37 2.84 2.32
C MET A 55 -4.83 1.57 1.65
N GLU A 56 -3.88 1.72 0.73
CA GLU A 56 -3.24 0.65 -0.04
C GLU A 56 -2.59 -0.39 0.89
N ILE A 57 -1.77 0.12 1.81
CA ILE A 57 -1.01 -0.67 2.79
C ILE A 57 -1.99 -1.35 3.75
N GLY A 58 -2.97 -0.60 4.24
CA GLY A 58 -3.98 -1.09 5.18
C GLY A 58 -4.77 -2.26 4.60
N ILE A 59 -5.29 -2.11 3.38
CA ILE A 59 -6.02 -3.17 2.67
C ILE A 59 -5.17 -4.43 2.55
N THR A 60 -3.90 -4.28 2.13
CA THR A 60 -3.01 -5.44 1.94
C THR A 60 -2.76 -6.17 3.26
N VAL A 61 -2.42 -5.42 4.32
CA VAL A 61 -2.14 -5.97 5.66
C VAL A 61 -3.38 -6.66 6.23
N ASP A 62 -4.53 -6.01 6.15
CA ASP A 62 -5.78 -6.51 6.76
C ASP A 62 -6.29 -7.74 5.99
N ALA A 63 -6.22 -7.75 4.66
CA ALA A 63 -6.60 -8.90 3.84
C ALA A 63 -5.70 -10.12 4.10
N VAL A 64 -4.37 -9.92 4.16
CA VAL A 64 -3.43 -11.01 4.45
C VAL A 64 -3.62 -11.55 5.87
N ARG A 65 -3.80 -10.66 6.87
CA ARG A 65 -4.08 -11.07 8.26
C ARG A 65 -5.43 -11.80 8.40
N ALA A 66 -6.40 -11.49 7.55
CA ALA A 66 -7.67 -12.20 7.47
C ALA A 66 -7.57 -13.54 6.70
N GLY A 67 -6.39 -13.92 6.21
CA GLY A 67 -6.14 -15.21 5.55
C GLY A 67 -6.42 -15.22 4.05
N TYR A 68 -6.67 -14.07 3.42
CA TYR A 68 -6.85 -14.00 1.97
C TYR A 68 -5.51 -14.06 1.23
N ARG A 69 -5.54 -14.62 0.02
CA ARG A 69 -4.36 -14.69 -0.86
C ARG A 69 -4.17 -13.39 -1.63
N LEU A 70 -2.98 -12.80 -1.52
CA LEU A 70 -2.53 -11.69 -2.35
C LEU A 70 -1.95 -12.23 -3.67
N ARG A 71 -2.36 -11.65 -4.79
CA ARG A 71 -1.80 -11.92 -6.12
C ARG A 71 -1.59 -10.60 -6.85
N GLU A 72 -0.44 -10.45 -7.47
CA GLU A 72 -0.12 -9.32 -8.34
C GLU A 72 -0.07 -9.83 -9.78
N TYR A 73 -0.73 -9.11 -10.68
CA TYR A 73 -0.71 -9.38 -12.11
C TYR A 73 -0.05 -8.20 -12.80
N GLU A 74 0.94 -8.48 -13.63
CA GLU A 74 1.51 -7.45 -14.48
C GLU A 74 0.53 -7.10 -15.59
N LEU A 75 0.19 -5.83 -15.68
CA LEU A 75 -0.59 -5.27 -16.77
C LEU A 75 0.33 -4.41 -17.63
N ASP A 76 0.12 -4.49 -18.94
CA ASP A 76 0.80 -3.64 -19.92
C ASP A 76 0.17 -2.24 -19.92
N LEU A 77 0.45 -1.52 -18.85
CA LEU A 77 0.02 -0.15 -18.62
C LEU A 77 1.24 0.73 -18.44
N GLU A 78 1.24 1.89 -19.09
CA GLU A 78 2.29 2.89 -18.93
C GLU A 78 1.94 3.86 -17.80
N HIS A 79 2.86 4.04 -16.86
CA HIS A 79 2.70 5.01 -15.81
C HIS A 79 3.09 6.40 -16.33
N ARG A 80 2.13 7.33 -16.40
CA ARG A 80 2.42 8.75 -16.68
C ARG A 80 3.09 9.37 -15.45
N ALA A 81 4.42 9.39 -15.42
CA ALA A 81 5.15 10.01 -14.33
C ALA A 81 4.87 11.52 -14.27
N THR A 82 4.31 11.99 -13.15
CA THR A 82 4.30 13.42 -12.81
C THR A 82 5.74 13.86 -12.47
N GLY A 83 6.23 14.88 -13.17
CA GLY A 83 7.60 15.36 -13.06
C GLY A 83 8.02 15.84 -11.66
N ARG A 84 9.33 16.07 -11.48
CA ARG A 84 9.95 16.52 -10.24
C ARG A 84 9.64 17.99 -9.95
N SER A 85 8.45 18.30 -9.45
CA SER A 85 8.08 19.63 -8.96
C SER A 85 8.17 19.73 -7.42
N LEU A 86 8.23 20.95 -6.89
CA LEU A 86 8.16 21.23 -5.45
C LEU A 86 6.84 20.69 -4.84
N ALA A 87 5.74 20.80 -5.59
CA ALA A 87 4.46 20.17 -5.24
C ALA A 87 4.57 18.64 -5.13
N GLY A 88 5.37 18.01 -6.00
CA GLY A 88 5.68 16.59 -5.91
C GLY A 88 6.44 16.20 -4.64
N PHE A 89 7.27 17.10 -4.08
CA PHE A 89 7.95 16.85 -2.80
C PHE A 89 6.98 16.92 -1.61
N LEU A 90 6.14 17.95 -1.52
CA LEU A 90 5.11 18.07 -0.49
C LEU A 90 4.12 16.89 -0.53
N HIS A 91 3.72 16.48 -1.73
CA HIS A 91 2.88 15.29 -1.93
C HIS A 91 3.53 14.02 -1.33
N ARG A 92 4.83 13.82 -1.55
CA ARG A 92 5.57 12.69 -0.97
C ARG A 92 5.71 12.77 0.55
N GLY A 93 5.88 13.98 1.10
CA GLY A 93 5.86 14.18 2.56
C GLY A 93 4.53 13.75 3.18
N ARG A 94 3.41 14.10 2.54
CA ARG A 94 2.07 13.66 2.96
C ARG A 94 1.87 12.15 2.81
N GLN A 95 2.41 11.53 1.77
CA GLN A 95 2.40 10.07 1.62
C GLN A 95 3.09 9.38 2.79
N LEU A 96 4.30 9.84 3.15
CA LEU A 96 5.06 9.25 4.24
C LEU A 96 4.35 9.38 5.59
N SER A 97 3.70 10.52 5.88
CA SER A 97 2.97 10.68 7.14
C SER A 97 1.71 9.79 7.20
N ASP A 98 0.99 9.64 6.09
CA ASP A 98 -0.14 8.72 6.00
C ASP A 98 0.32 7.25 6.13
N PHE A 99 1.46 6.89 5.53
CA PHE A 99 2.06 5.56 5.66
C PHE A 99 2.49 5.26 7.09
N ALA A 100 3.14 6.20 7.77
CA ALA A 100 3.52 6.06 9.18
C ALA A 100 2.28 5.89 10.06
N ARG A 101 1.22 6.66 9.81
CA ARG A 101 -0.05 6.55 10.55
C ARG A 101 -0.68 5.17 10.39
N VAL A 102 -0.79 4.66 9.16
CA VAL A 102 -1.37 3.31 8.96
C VAL A 102 -0.48 2.23 9.57
N TYR A 103 0.84 2.37 9.47
CA TYR A 103 1.81 1.46 10.08
C TYR A 103 1.61 1.36 11.59
N LEU A 104 1.64 2.50 12.29
CA LEU A 104 1.43 2.59 13.74
C LEU A 104 0.08 2.00 14.15
N SER A 105 -1.00 2.29 13.41
CA SER A 105 -2.34 1.77 13.71
C SER A 105 -2.46 0.25 13.64
N ARG A 106 -1.55 -0.43 12.94
CA ARG A 106 -1.56 -1.88 12.66
C ARG A 106 -0.43 -2.64 13.34
N MET A 107 0.51 -1.95 13.99
CA MET A 107 1.51 -2.59 14.85
C MET A 107 0.88 -3.24 16.10
N GLY A 108 -0.16 -2.63 16.67
CA GLY A 108 -0.76 -3.06 17.94
C GLY A 108 -1.84 -4.15 17.88
N ARG A 109 -1.92 -4.97 16.82
CA ARG A 109 -2.98 -6.01 16.67
C ARG A 109 -2.44 -7.32 16.10
N GLY A 110 -1.51 -7.94 16.80
CA GLY A 110 -1.42 -9.40 16.79
C GLY A 110 -2.65 -9.95 17.52
N GLY A 111 -3.64 -10.45 16.78
CA GLY A 111 -4.78 -11.16 17.34
C GLY A 111 -6.01 -10.29 17.62
N ARG A 112 -6.94 -10.27 16.66
CA ARG A 112 -8.36 -10.34 17.02
C ARG A 112 -9.13 -11.04 15.90
N ARG A 113 -9.13 -12.39 15.98
CA ARG A 113 -10.28 -13.17 15.52
C ARG A 113 -11.50 -12.66 16.31
N ARG A 114 -12.52 -12.20 15.61
CA ARG A 114 -13.90 -12.32 16.05
C ARG A 114 -14.58 -13.20 15.02
#